data_AF-A0A397W8T3-F1
#
_entry.id   AF-A0A397W8T3-F1
#
_cell.length_a   1.000
_cell.length_b   1.000
_cell.length_c   1.000
_cell.angle_alpha   90.00
_cell.angle_beta   90.00
_cell.angle_gamma   90.00
#
_symmetry.space_group_name_H-M   'P 1'
#
loop_
_entity.id
_entity.type
_entity.pdbx_description
1 polymer ?
#
loop_
_entity_poly.entity_id
_entity_poly.type
_entity_poly.pdbx_seq_one_letter_code
_entity_poly.pdbx_strand_id
1 'polypeptide(L)'
;MLITHELLFDELTKFLESYLIKTNASWLRLNFTRIYEKSFQNNKFLELQKWCNNIVTKYPNKVFDSENFTSLQENALISLIGRDDLQMEEVKIWNYVIKWGVAHDPNLPFDPSNWTKENFLSLNTILKNCLPLIRYFQMSNDDIIEHVQPYHQILGKNLWDDILKKLNTPNQIISTIILPPRVILTQNLPHRVTVPFSTVINEDHAAEIASWVDNKADTYSTSNNPYEFKLLFRGSRDGFTAKSFWNLCDKQTNVVVVIEVKETNEILGGYNPIGWDKPKKSRIYKNCDKSFIFSLKNDTIQNSILSRITDRGQNKAIACCSKFGPSFRNGLYIKDRCDEIDRCYCWYDSKDTYYEKIRDTSLYLHDTSFIYGYKSGFSVNDYEVFQIYKKNL
;
A
#
# COMPACT_ATOMS: atom_id res chain seq x y z
N MET A 1 -27.89 -10.09 -12.25
CA MET A 1 -27.45 -11.11 -11.28
C MET A 1 -28.60 -11.57 -10.39
N LEU A 2 -29.16 -10.72 -9.51
CA LEU A 2 -30.32 -11.13 -8.69
C LEU A 2 -31.54 -11.52 -9.53
N ILE A 3 -31.97 -10.63 -10.44
CA ILE A 3 -33.11 -10.89 -11.35
C ILE A 3 -32.86 -12.11 -12.24
N THR A 4 -31.67 -12.22 -12.81
CA THR A 4 -31.32 -13.36 -13.70
C THR A 4 -31.36 -14.67 -12.95
N HIS A 5 -30.98 -14.66 -11.67
CA HIS A 5 -31.04 -15.82 -10.83
C HIS A 5 -32.48 -16.14 -10.38
N GLU A 6 -33.28 -15.14 -9.99
CA GLU A 6 -34.69 -15.31 -9.64
C GLU A 6 -35.52 -15.89 -10.79
N LEU A 7 -35.16 -15.55 -12.02
CA LEU A 7 -35.75 -16.08 -13.24
C LEU A 7 -35.12 -17.39 -13.73
N LEU A 8 -34.28 -18.03 -12.91
CA LEU A 8 -33.63 -19.33 -13.18
C LEU A 8 -32.73 -19.36 -14.43
N PHE A 9 -32.16 -18.23 -14.82
CA PHE A 9 -31.13 -18.15 -15.86
C PHE A 9 -29.74 -18.38 -15.27
N ASP A 10 -29.44 -19.64 -14.91
CA ASP A 10 -28.21 -20.02 -14.21
C ASP A 10 -26.94 -19.74 -15.02
N GLU A 11 -26.95 -20.03 -16.33
CA GLU A 11 -25.82 -19.75 -17.22
C GLU A 11 -25.52 -18.25 -17.31
N LEU A 12 -26.57 -17.44 -17.46
CA LEU A 12 -26.44 -15.97 -17.49
C LEU A 12 -25.95 -15.44 -16.14
N THR A 13 -26.40 -16.02 -15.03
CA THR A 13 -25.95 -15.63 -13.69
C THR A 13 -24.46 -15.89 -13.51
N LYS A 14 -23.98 -17.09 -13.88
CA LYS A 14 -22.55 -17.45 -13.85
C LYS A 14 -21.70 -16.56 -14.77
N PHE A 15 -22.22 -16.25 -15.96
CA PHE A 15 -21.56 -15.33 -16.90
C PHE A 15 -21.41 -13.94 -16.28
N LEU A 16 -22.48 -13.41 -15.68
CA LEU A 16 -22.45 -12.09 -15.04
C LEU A 16 -21.52 -12.04 -13.82
N GLU A 17 -21.47 -13.08 -12.98
CA GLU A 17 -20.49 -13.18 -11.88
C GLU A 17 -19.06 -13.10 -12.42
N SER A 18 -18.75 -13.94 -13.41
CA SER A 18 -17.43 -14.00 -14.03
C SER A 18 -17.04 -12.68 -14.69
N TYR A 19 -17.99 -12.05 -15.39
CA TYR A 19 -17.78 -10.76 -16.04
C TYR A 19 -17.55 -9.65 -15.02
N LEU A 20 -18.34 -9.61 -13.95
CA LEU A 20 -18.20 -8.61 -12.87
C LEU A 20 -16.83 -8.73 -12.19
N ILE A 21 -16.40 -9.96 -11.87
CA ILE A 21 -15.10 -10.22 -11.26
C ILE A 21 -13.95 -9.81 -12.18
N LYS A 22 -14.00 -10.16 -13.47
CA LYS A 22 -12.91 -9.90 -14.42
C LYS A 22 -12.81 -8.42 -14.80
N THR A 23 -13.93 -7.80 -15.13
CA THR A 23 -13.96 -6.46 -15.72
C THR A 23 -14.03 -5.36 -14.67
N ASN A 24 -14.61 -5.62 -13.49
CA ASN A 24 -14.88 -4.62 -12.46
C ASN A 24 -14.21 -4.92 -11.12
N ALA A 25 -13.12 -5.69 -11.11
CA ALA A 25 -12.38 -6.06 -9.91
C ALA A 25 -12.01 -4.85 -9.03
N SER A 26 -11.60 -3.73 -9.64
CA SER A 26 -11.25 -2.50 -8.91
C SER A 26 -12.44 -1.90 -8.18
N TRP A 27 -13.61 -1.84 -8.82
CA TRP A 27 -14.84 -1.36 -8.20
C TRP A 27 -15.32 -2.30 -7.09
N LEU A 28 -15.22 -3.62 -7.28
CA LEU A 28 -15.53 -4.62 -6.25
C LEU A 28 -14.64 -4.44 -5.01
N ARG A 29 -13.34 -4.15 -5.21
CA ARG A 29 -12.41 -3.90 -4.10
C ARG A 29 -12.72 -2.60 -3.35
N LEU A 30 -13.14 -1.55 -4.06
CA LEU A 30 -13.56 -0.28 -3.44
C LEU A 30 -14.83 -0.43 -2.59
N ASN A 31 -15.73 -1.34 -2.98
CA ASN A 31 -17.01 -1.57 -2.32
C ASN A 31 -17.04 -2.89 -1.53
N PHE A 32 -15.87 -3.37 -1.10
CA PHE A 32 -15.68 -4.76 -0.69
C PHE A 32 -16.62 -5.22 0.43
N THR A 33 -16.70 -4.50 1.55
CA THR A 33 -17.53 -4.88 2.71
C THR A 33 -19.00 -5.06 2.32
N ARG A 34 -19.55 -4.11 1.55
CA ARG A 34 -20.93 -4.16 1.05
C ARG A 34 -21.13 -5.33 0.07
N ILE A 35 -20.17 -5.57 -0.82
CA ILE A 35 -20.22 -6.70 -1.76
C ILE A 35 -20.18 -8.02 -1.00
N TYR A 36 -19.30 -8.14 -0.01
CA TYR A 36 -19.14 -9.31 0.84
C TYR A 36 -20.48 -9.66 1.50
N GLU A 37 -21.04 -8.73 2.28
CA GLU A 37 -22.34 -8.91 2.94
C GLU A 37 -23.44 -9.31 1.96
N LYS A 38 -23.57 -8.60 0.84
CA LYS A 38 -24.61 -8.85 -0.16
C LYS A 38 -24.43 -10.20 -0.86
N SER A 39 -23.18 -10.62 -1.08
CA SER A 39 -22.88 -11.93 -1.69
C SER A 39 -23.29 -13.08 -0.78
N PHE A 40 -23.17 -12.93 0.54
CA PHE A 40 -23.49 -14.00 1.51
C PHE A 40 -24.92 -13.95 2.05
N GLN A 41 -25.65 -12.85 1.83
CA GLN A 41 -27.12 -12.82 2.00
C GLN A 41 -27.84 -13.80 1.06
N ASN A 42 -27.17 -14.26 0.00
CA ASN A 42 -27.72 -15.16 -0.97
C ASN A 42 -26.73 -16.28 -1.31
N ASN A 43 -27.03 -17.52 -0.92
CA ASN A 43 -26.15 -18.70 -1.11
C ASN A 43 -25.85 -19.06 -2.58
N LYS A 44 -26.35 -18.28 -3.55
CA LYS A 44 -26.30 -18.60 -4.97
C LYS A 44 -25.10 -17.99 -5.72
N PHE A 45 -24.44 -16.97 -5.18
CA PHE A 45 -23.30 -16.29 -5.85
C PHE A 45 -21.94 -16.90 -5.48
N LEU A 46 -21.76 -18.19 -5.78
CA LEU A 46 -20.63 -18.98 -5.29
C LEU A 46 -19.27 -18.47 -5.82
N GLU A 47 -19.19 -18.00 -7.07
CA GLU A 47 -17.93 -17.50 -7.64
C GLU A 47 -17.56 -16.15 -7.03
N LEU A 48 -18.55 -15.27 -6.82
CA LEU A 48 -18.34 -14.00 -6.13
C LEU A 48 -17.95 -14.20 -4.66
N GLN A 49 -18.61 -15.12 -3.95
CA GLN A 49 -18.26 -15.49 -2.57
C GLN A 49 -16.85 -16.07 -2.50
N LYS A 50 -16.47 -16.93 -3.45
CA LYS A 50 -15.11 -17.48 -3.53
C LYS A 50 -14.06 -16.40 -3.80
N TRP A 51 -14.35 -15.49 -4.73
CA TRP A 51 -13.50 -14.32 -4.99
C TRP A 51 -13.33 -13.45 -3.74
N CYS A 52 -14.44 -13.19 -3.04
CA CYS A 52 -14.45 -12.45 -1.78
C CYS A 52 -13.60 -13.15 -0.71
N ASN A 53 -13.85 -14.43 -0.44
CA ASN A 53 -13.12 -15.19 0.56
C ASN A 53 -11.62 -15.27 0.25
N ASN A 54 -11.22 -15.40 -1.02
CA ASN A 54 -9.80 -15.36 -1.41
C ASN A 54 -9.10 -14.03 -1.07
N ILE A 55 -9.86 -12.93 -0.95
CA ILE A 55 -9.36 -11.64 -0.48
C ILE A 55 -9.34 -11.61 1.05
N VAL A 56 -10.40 -12.07 1.71
CA VAL A 56 -10.48 -12.09 3.18
C VAL A 56 -9.42 -13.00 3.78
N THR A 57 -9.09 -14.13 3.16
CA THR A 57 -8.05 -15.02 3.69
C THR A 57 -6.72 -14.29 3.83
N LYS A 58 -6.37 -13.41 2.88
CA LYS A 58 -5.16 -12.57 2.90
C LYS A 58 -5.28 -11.31 3.77
N TYR A 59 -6.48 -10.75 3.89
CA TYR A 59 -6.74 -9.49 4.60
C TYR A 59 -7.96 -9.60 5.50
N PRO A 60 -7.93 -10.45 6.55
CA PRO A 60 -9.13 -10.80 7.28
C PRO A 60 -9.76 -9.63 8.03
N ASN A 61 -8.93 -8.70 8.51
CA ASN A 61 -9.35 -7.47 9.19
C ASN A 61 -10.36 -6.64 8.38
N LYS A 62 -10.40 -6.75 7.04
CA LYS A 62 -11.40 -6.06 6.20
C LYS A 62 -12.85 -6.45 6.52
N VAL A 63 -13.05 -7.67 7.02
CA VAL A 63 -14.37 -8.19 7.40
C VAL A 63 -14.49 -8.26 8.91
N PHE A 64 -13.50 -8.84 9.59
CA PHE A 64 -13.54 -9.03 11.04
C PHE A 64 -13.59 -7.71 11.82
N ASP A 65 -12.84 -6.69 11.41
CA ASP A 65 -12.82 -5.39 12.09
C ASP A 65 -13.95 -4.45 11.60
N SER A 66 -14.80 -4.91 10.67
CA SER A 66 -15.89 -4.09 10.14
C SER A 66 -17.01 -3.87 11.17
N GLU A 67 -17.65 -2.70 11.13
CA GLU A 67 -18.78 -2.37 12.01
C GLU A 67 -19.95 -3.35 11.85
N ASN A 68 -20.10 -3.92 10.65
CA ASN A 68 -21.18 -4.85 10.31
C ASN A 68 -20.80 -6.33 10.52
N PHE A 69 -19.64 -6.63 11.11
CA PHE A 69 -19.19 -8.01 11.30
C PHE A 69 -20.23 -8.89 12.02
N THR A 70 -20.87 -8.34 13.07
CA THR A 70 -21.91 -9.03 13.83
C THR A 70 -23.23 -9.19 13.07
N SER A 71 -23.38 -8.60 11.89
CA SER A 71 -24.53 -8.83 11.00
C SER A 71 -24.24 -9.87 9.92
N LEU A 72 -23.05 -10.46 9.94
CA LEU A 72 -22.64 -11.47 8.97
C LEU A 72 -23.50 -12.73 9.12
N GLN A 73 -23.92 -13.30 7.99
CA GLN A 73 -24.66 -14.56 7.99
C GLN A 73 -23.77 -15.73 8.44
N GLU A 74 -24.34 -16.70 9.16
CA GLU A 74 -23.60 -17.83 9.76
C GLU A 74 -22.78 -18.62 8.73
N ASN A 75 -23.36 -18.87 7.55
CA ASN A 75 -22.70 -19.54 6.42
C ASN A 75 -21.38 -18.85 5.99
N ALA A 76 -21.33 -17.53 6.03
CA ALA A 76 -20.15 -16.75 5.67
C ALA A 76 -19.09 -16.85 6.76
N LEU A 77 -19.50 -16.76 8.03
CA LEU A 77 -18.59 -16.95 9.16
C LEU A 77 -17.97 -18.35 9.12
N ILE A 78 -18.78 -19.39 8.95
CA ILE A 78 -18.35 -20.79 8.73
C ILE A 78 -17.35 -20.88 7.58
N SER A 79 -17.69 -20.26 6.44
CA SER A 79 -16.85 -20.29 5.25
C SER A 79 -15.50 -19.61 5.47
N LEU A 80 -15.42 -18.57 6.30
CA LEU A 80 -14.17 -17.89 6.67
C LEU A 80 -13.35 -18.70 7.65
N ILE A 81 -13.93 -19.06 8.81
CA ILE A 81 -13.17 -19.71 9.89
C ILE A 81 -12.80 -21.16 9.53
N GLY A 82 -13.46 -21.76 8.53
CA GLY A 82 -13.06 -23.05 7.97
C GLY A 82 -11.81 -23.03 7.08
N ARG A 83 -11.27 -21.86 6.70
CA ARG A 83 -10.16 -21.74 5.73
C ARG A 83 -8.77 -22.00 6.32
N ASP A 84 -8.05 -22.97 5.80
CA ASP A 84 -6.66 -23.24 6.21
C ASP A 84 -5.67 -22.10 5.93
N ASP A 85 -5.96 -21.24 4.96
CA ASP A 85 -5.11 -20.11 4.55
C ASP A 85 -5.54 -18.76 5.15
N LEU A 86 -6.45 -18.74 6.13
CA LEU A 86 -6.87 -17.52 6.80
C LEU A 86 -5.71 -16.95 7.63
N GLN A 87 -5.25 -15.74 7.27
CA GLN A 87 -4.12 -15.05 7.89
C GLN A 87 -4.49 -14.38 9.23
N MET A 88 -4.91 -15.17 10.22
CA MET A 88 -5.27 -14.69 11.55
C MET A 88 -4.90 -15.71 12.64
N GLU A 89 -4.43 -15.22 13.80
CA GLU A 89 -4.21 -16.03 15.00
C GLU A 89 -5.53 -16.65 15.51
N GLU A 90 -5.48 -17.89 15.99
CA GLU A 90 -6.68 -18.61 16.45
C GLU A 90 -7.41 -17.89 17.58
N VAL A 91 -6.68 -17.28 18.53
CA VAL A 91 -7.31 -16.54 19.63
C VAL A 91 -8.14 -15.36 19.13
N LYS A 92 -7.70 -14.67 18.08
CA LYS A 92 -8.47 -13.58 17.45
C LYS A 92 -9.72 -14.13 16.78
N ILE A 93 -9.61 -15.25 16.07
CA ILE A 93 -10.75 -15.93 15.44
C ILE A 93 -11.79 -16.30 16.51
N TRP A 94 -11.35 -16.89 17.62
CA TRP A 94 -12.21 -17.22 18.76
C TRP A 94 -12.94 -16.00 19.32
N ASN A 95 -12.20 -14.93 19.61
CA ASN A 95 -12.78 -13.69 20.14
C ASN A 95 -13.85 -13.10 19.19
N TYR A 96 -13.61 -13.17 17.88
CA TYR A 96 -14.59 -12.76 16.89
C TYR A 96 -15.81 -13.68 16.82
N VAL A 97 -15.62 -15.00 16.91
CA VAL A 97 -16.73 -15.96 16.94
C VAL A 97 -17.62 -15.76 18.18
N ILE A 98 -17.02 -15.52 19.35
CA ILE A 98 -17.76 -15.18 20.57
C ILE A 98 -18.50 -13.84 20.40
N LYS A 99 -17.81 -12.80 19.90
CA LYS A 99 -18.43 -11.49 19.61
C LYS A 99 -19.64 -11.62 18.68
N TRP A 100 -19.51 -12.45 17.63
CA TRP A 100 -20.61 -12.73 16.70
C TRP A 100 -21.75 -13.47 17.39
N GLY A 101 -21.47 -14.52 18.16
CA GLY A 101 -22.49 -15.31 18.85
C GLY A 101 -23.27 -14.52 19.89
N VAL A 102 -22.58 -13.69 20.70
CA VAL A 102 -23.22 -12.82 21.70
C VAL A 102 -24.16 -11.81 21.05
N ALA A 103 -23.77 -11.24 19.91
CA ALA A 103 -24.61 -10.27 19.20
C ALA A 103 -25.89 -10.89 18.61
N HIS A 104 -25.97 -12.22 18.48
CA HIS A 104 -27.14 -12.93 17.94
C HIS A 104 -28.11 -13.43 19.01
N ASP A 105 -27.82 -13.20 20.30
CA ASP A 105 -28.79 -13.38 21.38
C ASP A 105 -28.91 -12.10 22.22
N PRO A 106 -29.94 -11.27 21.98
CA PRO A 106 -30.17 -10.02 22.71
C PRO A 106 -30.37 -10.19 24.22
N ASN A 107 -30.64 -11.41 24.71
CA ASN A 107 -30.88 -11.68 26.13
C ASN A 107 -29.60 -12.00 26.90
N LEU A 108 -28.45 -12.13 26.23
CA LEU A 108 -27.19 -12.42 26.91
C LEU A 108 -26.67 -11.19 27.67
N PRO A 109 -26.30 -11.36 28.96
CA PRO A 109 -25.60 -10.31 29.70
C PRO A 109 -24.27 -9.93 29.02
N PHE A 110 -23.89 -8.66 29.14
CA PHE A 110 -22.63 -8.17 28.56
C PHE A 110 -21.38 -8.85 29.18
N ASP A 111 -21.42 -9.12 30.49
CA ASP A 111 -20.32 -9.77 31.21
C ASP A 111 -20.56 -11.29 31.35
N PRO A 112 -19.68 -12.15 30.77
CA PRO A 112 -19.73 -13.60 30.89
C PRO A 112 -19.72 -14.12 32.33
N SER A 113 -19.15 -13.38 33.27
CA SER A 113 -19.08 -13.78 34.68
C SER A 113 -20.48 -13.94 35.32
N ASN A 114 -21.48 -13.25 34.78
CA ASN A 114 -22.87 -13.26 35.25
C ASN A 114 -23.77 -14.26 34.51
N TRP A 115 -23.20 -15.13 33.68
CA TRP A 115 -24.00 -16.01 32.82
C TRP A 115 -24.55 -17.23 33.56
N THR A 116 -25.82 -17.53 33.34
CA THR A 116 -26.45 -18.78 33.80
C THR A 116 -26.14 -19.93 32.84
N LYS A 117 -26.50 -21.16 33.24
CA LYS A 117 -26.40 -22.33 32.36
C LYS A 117 -27.26 -22.18 31.10
N GLU A 118 -28.44 -21.55 31.20
CA GLU A 118 -29.27 -21.30 30.00
C GLU A 118 -28.58 -20.35 29.02
N ASN A 119 -27.87 -19.32 29.51
CA ASN A 119 -27.12 -18.39 28.67
C ASN A 119 -26.04 -19.11 27.86
N PHE A 120 -25.25 -19.98 28.51
CA PHE A 120 -24.25 -20.78 27.82
C PHE A 120 -24.88 -21.77 26.82
N LEU A 121 -26.03 -22.37 27.14
CA LEU A 121 -26.74 -23.27 26.24
C LEU A 121 -27.26 -22.54 24.98
N SER A 122 -27.76 -21.31 25.16
CA SER A 122 -28.18 -20.44 24.06
C SER A 122 -27.01 -20.14 23.12
N LEU A 123 -25.89 -19.66 23.67
CA LEU A 123 -24.69 -19.37 22.89
C LEU A 123 -24.15 -20.63 22.18
N ASN A 124 -24.14 -21.79 22.86
CA ASN A 124 -23.73 -23.06 22.27
C ASN A 124 -24.59 -23.41 21.04
N THR A 125 -25.91 -23.22 21.13
CA THR A 125 -26.82 -23.49 20.01
C THR A 125 -26.54 -22.56 18.82
N ILE A 126 -26.26 -21.28 19.07
CA ILE A 126 -25.91 -20.30 18.03
C ILE A 126 -24.57 -20.65 17.38
N LEU A 127 -23.57 -21.03 18.17
CA LEU A 127 -22.21 -21.28 17.68
C LEU A 127 -21.96 -22.73 17.27
N LYS A 128 -22.97 -23.60 17.30
CA LYS A 128 -22.82 -25.06 17.13
C LYS A 128 -22.03 -25.47 15.88
N ASN A 129 -22.21 -24.75 14.77
CA ASN A 129 -21.52 -25.05 13.52
C ASN A 129 -20.16 -24.35 13.41
N CYS A 130 -19.90 -23.33 14.23
CA CYS A 130 -18.64 -22.59 14.27
C CYS A 130 -17.61 -23.23 15.22
N LEU A 131 -18.06 -23.72 16.38
CA LEU A 131 -17.19 -24.31 17.41
C LEU A 131 -16.29 -25.44 16.90
N PRO A 132 -16.74 -26.36 16.01
CA PRO A 132 -15.89 -27.41 15.47
C PRO A 132 -14.79 -26.92 14.52
N LEU A 133 -14.83 -25.67 14.06
CA LEU A 133 -13.88 -25.09 13.10
C LEU A 133 -12.73 -24.33 13.77
N ILE A 134 -12.80 -24.14 15.10
CA ILE A 134 -11.77 -23.48 15.91
C ILE A 134 -10.64 -24.47 16.21
N ARG A 135 -9.39 -24.03 16.05
CA ARG A 135 -8.21 -24.88 16.25
C ARG A 135 -7.66 -24.69 17.66
N TYR A 136 -8.43 -25.12 18.67
CA TYR A 136 -8.10 -24.93 20.09
C TYR A 136 -6.66 -25.35 20.45
N PHE A 137 -6.19 -26.48 19.90
CA PHE A 137 -4.85 -27.00 20.17
C PHE A 137 -3.70 -26.22 19.50
N GLN A 138 -4.02 -25.18 18.73
CA GLN A 138 -3.05 -24.27 18.11
C GLN A 138 -3.02 -22.89 18.80
N MET A 139 -3.82 -22.69 19.85
CA MET A 139 -3.75 -21.51 20.72
C MET A 139 -2.66 -21.71 21.79
N SER A 140 -2.14 -20.61 22.33
CA SER A 140 -1.24 -20.69 23.48
C SER A 140 -2.01 -21.08 24.74
N ASN A 141 -1.30 -21.59 25.76
CA ASN A 141 -1.92 -21.91 27.04
C ASN A 141 -2.55 -20.67 27.69
N ASP A 142 -1.88 -19.52 27.59
CA ASP A 142 -2.35 -18.24 28.13
C ASP A 142 -3.64 -17.83 27.42
N ASP A 143 -3.71 -17.93 26.08
CA ASP A 143 -4.92 -17.64 25.32
C ASP A 143 -6.10 -18.52 25.72
N ILE A 144 -5.85 -19.82 25.97
CA ILE A 144 -6.90 -20.76 26.40
C ILE A 144 -7.44 -20.36 27.78
N ILE A 145 -6.56 -20.01 28.72
CA ILE A 145 -6.95 -19.64 30.09
C ILE A 145 -7.68 -18.29 30.09
N GLU A 146 -7.19 -17.30 29.35
CA GLU A 146 -7.75 -15.95 29.35
C GLU A 146 -9.06 -15.86 28.55
N HIS A 147 -9.10 -16.46 27.35
CA HIS A 147 -10.18 -16.25 26.40
C HIS A 147 -11.15 -17.41 26.25
N VAL A 148 -10.70 -18.66 26.37
CA VAL A 148 -11.54 -19.84 26.12
C VAL A 148 -12.19 -20.37 27.40
N GLN A 149 -11.43 -20.43 28.50
CA GLN A 149 -11.89 -20.93 29.79
C GLN A 149 -13.16 -20.24 30.33
N PRO A 150 -13.37 -18.92 30.19
CA PRO A 150 -14.61 -18.28 30.63
C PRO A 150 -15.87 -18.87 29.98
N TYR A 151 -15.73 -19.43 28.77
CA TYR A 151 -16.83 -19.98 27.98
C TYR A 151 -16.81 -21.50 27.90
N HIS A 152 -16.00 -22.21 28.69
CA HIS A 152 -15.84 -23.67 28.58
C HIS A 152 -17.15 -24.47 28.61
N GLN A 153 -18.23 -23.94 29.21
CA GLN A 153 -19.56 -24.57 29.23
C GLN A 153 -20.21 -24.71 27.84
N ILE A 154 -19.79 -23.92 26.84
CA ILE A 154 -20.26 -24.08 25.45
C ILE A 154 -19.51 -25.19 24.71
N LEU A 155 -18.39 -25.66 25.27
CA LEU A 155 -17.60 -26.73 24.69
C LEU A 155 -18.14 -28.09 25.15
N GLY A 156 -18.11 -29.07 24.25
CA GLY A 156 -18.45 -30.45 24.62
C GLY A 156 -17.49 -30.96 25.72
N LYS A 157 -18.02 -31.68 26.70
CA LYS A 157 -17.24 -32.20 27.85
C LYS A 157 -15.93 -32.87 27.43
N ASN A 158 -15.97 -33.74 26.43
CA ASN A 158 -14.79 -34.44 25.91
C ASN A 158 -13.72 -33.50 25.35
N LEU A 159 -14.14 -32.45 24.63
CA LEU A 159 -13.23 -31.44 24.05
C LEU A 159 -12.55 -30.64 25.18
N TRP A 160 -13.32 -30.19 26.16
CA TRP A 160 -12.77 -29.44 27.28
C TRP A 160 -11.81 -30.29 28.14
N ASP A 161 -12.17 -31.53 28.42
CA ASP A 161 -11.29 -32.48 29.13
C ASP A 161 -9.97 -32.71 28.37
N ASP A 162 -10.02 -32.83 27.04
CA ASP A 162 -8.82 -33.00 26.21
C ASP A 162 -7.97 -31.72 26.11
N ILE A 163 -8.58 -30.53 26.12
CA ILE A 163 -7.86 -29.25 26.23
C ILE A 163 -7.13 -29.19 27.58
N LEU A 164 -7.81 -29.48 28.69
CA LEU A 164 -7.20 -29.48 30.03
C LEU A 164 -6.05 -30.50 30.15
N LYS A 165 -6.17 -31.68 29.53
CA LYS A 165 -5.07 -32.65 29.47
C LYS A 165 -3.85 -32.08 28.74
N LYS A 166 -4.05 -31.41 27.61
CA LYS A 166 -2.95 -30.82 26.83
C LYS A 166 -2.27 -29.65 27.54
N LEU A 167 -3.02 -28.85 28.30
CA LEU A 167 -2.48 -27.78 29.13
C LEU A 167 -1.54 -28.32 30.22
N ASN A 168 -1.93 -29.41 30.89
CA ASN A 168 -1.16 -29.99 31.99
C ASN A 168 -0.02 -30.92 31.50
N THR A 169 -0.28 -31.70 30.45
CA THR A 169 0.63 -32.72 29.92
C THR A 169 0.63 -32.67 28.38
N PRO A 170 1.50 -31.86 27.75
CA PRO A 170 1.48 -31.64 26.30
C PRO A 170 1.58 -32.90 25.44
N ASN A 171 2.23 -33.96 25.94
CA ASN A 171 2.47 -35.21 25.22
C ASN A 171 1.37 -36.28 25.41
N GLN A 172 0.29 -35.96 26.12
CA GLN A 172 -0.77 -36.94 26.41
C GLN A 172 -1.66 -37.21 25.19
N ILE A 173 -2.10 -38.46 25.06
CA ILE A 173 -3.02 -38.90 24.00
C ILE A 173 -4.41 -38.34 24.30
N ILE A 174 -5.03 -37.73 23.29
CA ILE A 174 -6.39 -37.19 23.36
C ILE A 174 -7.29 -37.89 22.34
N SER A 175 -8.60 -37.82 22.58
CA SER A 175 -9.63 -38.46 21.73
C SER A 175 -10.18 -37.52 20.65
N THR A 176 -10.04 -36.21 20.88
CA THR A 176 -10.55 -35.16 20.00
C THR A 176 -9.74 -35.05 18.71
N ILE A 177 -10.43 -34.83 17.58
CA ILE A 177 -9.79 -34.55 16.29
C ILE A 177 -9.03 -33.22 16.38
N ILE A 178 -7.73 -33.26 16.12
CA ILE A 178 -6.88 -32.06 16.08
C ILE A 178 -6.91 -31.50 14.66
N LEU A 179 -7.39 -30.27 14.51
CA LEU A 179 -7.26 -29.53 13.27
C LEU A 179 -5.80 -29.10 13.05
N PRO A 180 -5.25 -29.21 11.82
CA PRO A 180 -3.89 -28.78 11.52
C PRO A 180 -3.75 -27.26 11.69
N PRO A 181 -2.55 -26.72 11.99
CA PRO A 181 -2.34 -25.28 12.07
C PRO A 181 -2.68 -24.57 10.75
N ARG A 182 -3.12 -23.31 10.82
CA ARG A 182 -3.35 -22.49 9.62
C ARG A 182 -2.03 -22.20 8.93
N VAL A 183 -2.06 -22.17 7.60
CA VAL A 183 -0.93 -21.76 6.76
C VAL A 183 -0.84 -20.25 6.81
N ILE A 184 -0.15 -19.74 7.84
CA ILE A 184 0.18 -18.31 7.95
C ILE A 184 1.37 -18.05 7.04
N LEU A 185 1.18 -17.23 6.00
CA LEU A 185 2.26 -16.73 5.17
C LEU A 185 3.08 -15.77 6.04
N THR A 186 4.29 -16.17 6.42
CA THR A 186 5.27 -15.31 7.10
C THR A 186 5.89 -14.25 6.17
N GLN A 187 5.21 -13.88 5.09
CA GLN A 187 5.60 -12.70 4.34
C GLN A 187 5.37 -11.47 5.22
N ASN A 188 6.46 -10.81 5.60
CA ASN A 188 6.42 -9.41 6.03
C ASN A 188 5.71 -8.64 4.91
N LEU A 189 4.44 -8.35 5.16
CA LEU A 189 3.52 -7.79 4.18
C LEU A 189 4.02 -6.42 3.71
N PRO A 190 3.84 -6.07 2.43
CA PRO A 190 3.82 -4.68 2.02
C PRO A 190 2.70 -3.97 2.78
N HIS A 191 3.05 -2.85 3.42
CA HIS A 191 2.12 -1.96 4.11
C HIS A 191 0.98 -1.58 3.16
N ARG A 192 -0.27 -1.80 3.60
CA ARG A 192 -1.56 -1.23 3.16
C ARG A 192 -1.75 -1.00 1.65
N VAL A 193 -2.91 -1.37 1.10
CA VAL A 193 -3.43 -0.68 -0.11
C VAL A 193 -3.86 0.73 0.29
N THR A 194 -2.90 1.55 0.68
CA THR A 194 -2.96 3.01 0.58
C THR A 194 -3.07 3.32 -0.90
N VAL A 195 -3.89 4.32 -1.25
CA VAL A 195 -3.74 4.99 -2.55
C VAL A 195 -2.24 5.26 -2.71
N PRO A 196 -1.61 4.82 -3.81
CA PRO A 196 -0.18 4.98 -3.94
C PRO A 196 0.15 6.47 -3.81
N PHE A 197 1.12 6.81 -2.97
CA PHE A 197 1.48 8.21 -2.68
C PHE A 197 1.95 8.96 -3.95
N SER A 198 2.33 8.19 -4.96
CA SER A 198 2.97 8.59 -6.20
C SER A 198 2.43 7.74 -7.35
N THR A 199 2.34 8.33 -8.55
CA THR A 199 2.07 7.58 -9.79
C THR A 199 3.33 7.24 -10.57
N VAL A 200 4.46 7.90 -10.28
CA VAL A 200 5.73 7.75 -11.01
C VAL A 200 6.71 6.79 -10.30
N ILE A 201 6.85 6.94 -8.98
CA ILE A 201 7.74 6.14 -8.13
C ILE A 201 6.97 5.27 -7.11
N ASN A 202 7.64 4.24 -6.59
CA ASN A 202 7.15 3.37 -5.51
C ASN A 202 7.93 3.62 -4.20
N GLU A 203 7.61 2.86 -3.15
CA GLU A 203 8.26 2.98 -1.84
C GLU A 203 9.76 2.63 -1.86
N ASP A 204 10.19 1.69 -2.71
CA ASP A 204 11.60 1.32 -2.84
C ASP A 204 12.42 2.49 -3.42
N HIS A 205 11.90 3.14 -4.46
CA HIS A 205 12.48 4.36 -5.02
C HIS A 205 12.52 5.50 -3.99
N ALA A 206 11.47 5.67 -3.19
CA ALA A 206 11.44 6.68 -2.14
C ALA A 206 12.48 6.41 -1.05
N ALA A 207 12.68 5.14 -0.66
CA ALA A 207 13.71 4.75 0.30
C ALA A 207 15.14 4.93 -0.27
N GLU A 208 15.34 4.66 -1.56
CA GLU A 208 16.60 4.94 -2.26
C GLU A 208 16.93 6.44 -2.26
N ILE A 209 15.97 7.28 -2.65
CA ILE A 209 16.12 8.74 -2.61
C ILE A 209 16.41 9.23 -1.18
N ALA A 210 15.68 8.73 -0.18
CA ALA A 210 15.90 9.06 1.23
C ALA A 210 17.34 8.74 1.68
N SER A 211 17.91 7.64 1.19
CA SER A 211 19.29 7.25 1.49
C SER A 211 20.29 8.25 0.90
N TRP A 212 20.02 8.74 -0.31
CA TRP A 212 20.84 9.78 -0.93
C TRP A 212 20.72 11.13 -0.24
N VAL A 213 19.55 11.47 0.31
CA VAL A 213 19.34 12.67 1.13
C VAL A 213 20.20 12.64 2.39
N ASP A 214 20.23 11.52 3.11
CA ASP A 214 21.03 11.35 4.33
C ASP A 214 22.50 10.96 4.07
N ASN A 215 22.90 10.88 2.79
CA ASN A 215 24.24 10.46 2.35
C ASN A 215 24.68 9.11 2.93
N LYS A 216 23.74 8.16 2.99
CA LYS A 216 23.96 6.81 3.52
C LYS A 216 24.52 5.89 2.43
N ALA A 217 25.47 5.02 2.81
CA ALA A 217 26.03 4.02 1.90
C ALA A 217 25.03 2.89 1.61
N ASP A 218 24.37 2.38 2.66
CA ASP A 218 23.35 1.34 2.53
C ASP A 218 21.95 1.96 2.37
N THR A 219 21.21 1.49 1.36
CA THR A 219 19.85 1.94 1.11
C THR A 219 18.92 1.58 2.28
N TYR A 220 18.10 2.54 2.71
CA TYR A 220 16.95 2.28 3.59
C TYR A 220 16.03 1.23 2.95
N SER A 221 15.44 0.37 3.78
CA SER A 221 14.29 -0.43 3.38
C SER A 221 13.03 0.44 3.43
N THR A 222 11.98 0.01 2.74
CA THR A 222 10.66 0.65 2.80
C THR A 222 10.12 0.75 4.24
N SER A 223 10.43 -0.24 5.08
CA SER A 223 10.03 -0.28 6.49
C SER A 223 10.79 0.69 7.41
N ASN A 224 12.00 1.11 7.04
CA ASN A 224 12.84 1.98 7.88
C ASN A 224 13.17 3.33 7.22
N ASN A 225 12.47 3.69 6.14
CA ASN A 225 12.59 5.01 5.51
C ASN A 225 12.16 6.12 6.50
N PRO A 226 13.08 7.01 6.92
CA PRO A 226 12.80 8.03 7.92
C PRO A 226 11.99 9.21 7.37
N TYR A 227 11.78 9.29 6.05
CA TYR A 227 11.07 10.38 5.41
C TYR A 227 9.64 10.02 5.02
N GLU A 228 8.74 10.98 5.17
CA GLU A 228 7.40 10.96 4.56
C GLU A 228 7.40 11.86 3.32
N PHE A 229 6.85 11.35 2.21
CA PHE A 229 6.77 12.05 0.93
C PHE A 229 5.36 12.63 0.76
N LYS A 230 5.22 13.93 0.96
CA LYS A 230 3.95 14.64 0.80
C LYS A 230 3.87 15.25 -0.60
N LEU A 231 2.95 14.76 -1.42
CA LEU A 231 2.74 15.28 -2.78
C LEU A 231 2.29 16.75 -2.75
N LEU A 232 3.09 17.65 -3.31
CA LEU A 232 2.74 19.06 -3.49
C LEU A 232 2.12 19.32 -4.86
N PHE A 233 2.73 18.76 -5.91
CA PHE A 233 2.39 19.01 -7.30
C PHE A 233 2.40 17.71 -8.10
N ARG A 234 1.44 17.52 -9.00
CA ARG A 234 1.45 16.47 -10.03
C ARG A 234 0.99 17.05 -11.36
N GLY A 235 1.74 16.83 -12.43
CA GLY A 235 1.46 17.37 -13.77
C GLY A 235 0.07 17.00 -14.28
N SER A 236 -0.31 15.72 -14.19
CA SER A 236 -1.65 15.24 -14.58
C SER A 236 -2.81 15.80 -13.74
N ARG A 237 -2.54 16.27 -12.52
CA ARG A 237 -3.56 16.85 -11.60
C ARG A 237 -3.64 18.37 -11.72
N ASP A 238 -2.50 19.04 -11.73
CA ASP A 238 -2.35 20.49 -11.56
C ASP A 238 -2.01 21.21 -12.87
N GLY A 239 -1.71 20.45 -13.92
CA GLY A 239 -1.34 20.92 -15.25
C GLY A 239 0.16 21.15 -15.44
N PHE A 240 0.64 20.94 -16.67
CA PHE A 240 2.06 20.98 -17.05
C PHE A 240 2.66 22.38 -17.26
N THR A 241 2.03 23.43 -16.71
CA THR A 241 2.49 24.81 -16.90
C THR A 241 3.45 25.24 -15.79
N ALA A 242 4.41 26.11 -16.13
CA ALA A 242 5.27 26.77 -15.15
C ALA A 242 4.44 27.57 -14.14
N LYS A 243 3.31 28.15 -14.58
CA LYS A 243 2.37 28.86 -13.69
C LYS A 243 1.83 27.93 -12.60
N SER A 244 1.40 26.71 -12.94
CA SER A 244 0.91 25.73 -11.97
C SER A 244 1.99 25.34 -10.97
N PHE A 245 3.22 25.07 -11.44
CA PHE A 245 4.36 24.79 -10.56
C PHE A 245 4.61 25.94 -9.57
N TRP A 246 4.72 27.19 -10.06
CA TRP A 246 5.00 28.34 -9.20
C TRP A 246 3.88 28.64 -8.20
N ASN A 247 2.64 28.24 -8.46
CA ASN A 247 1.55 28.44 -7.52
C ASN A 247 1.63 27.50 -6.31
N LEU A 248 2.20 26.29 -6.49
CA LEU A 248 2.22 25.24 -5.47
C LEU A 248 3.60 25.05 -4.81
N CYS A 249 4.67 25.31 -5.56
CA CYS A 249 6.04 25.00 -5.14
C CYS A 249 6.90 26.23 -4.79
N ASP A 250 6.37 27.45 -4.91
CA ASP A 250 7.11 28.67 -4.53
C ASP A 250 7.49 28.62 -3.05
N LYS A 251 8.78 28.79 -2.77
CA LYS A 251 9.43 28.76 -1.45
C LYS A 251 9.33 27.44 -0.69
N GLN A 252 8.91 26.35 -1.34
CA GLN A 252 8.88 25.04 -0.70
C GLN A 252 10.29 24.44 -0.63
N THR A 253 10.74 24.11 0.58
CA THR A 253 12.06 23.51 0.85
C THR A 253 11.96 22.01 1.04
N ASN A 254 13.09 21.30 1.01
CA ASN A 254 13.16 19.84 1.11
C ASN A 254 12.25 19.17 0.08
N VAL A 255 12.44 19.50 -1.19
CA VAL A 255 11.58 19.04 -2.27
C VAL A 255 12.30 18.03 -3.16
N VAL A 256 11.63 16.94 -3.47
CA VAL A 256 12.05 15.91 -4.43
C VAL A 256 11.17 16.04 -5.66
N VAL A 257 11.81 16.08 -6.83
CA VAL A 257 11.15 16.08 -8.14
C VAL A 257 11.38 14.71 -8.77
N VAL A 258 10.31 14.10 -9.28
CA VAL A 258 10.38 12.87 -10.09
C VAL A 258 9.60 13.07 -11.39
N ILE A 259 10.14 12.55 -12.48
CA ILE A 259 9.67 12.78 -13.84
C ILE A 259 9.59 11.42 -14.52
N GLU A 260 8.44 11.12 -15.11
CA GLU A 260 8.28 9.99 -16.02
C GLU A 260 8.50 10.48 -17.45
N VAL A 261 9.57 10.03 -18.09
CA VAL A 261 9.90 10.40 -19.46
C VAL A 261 8.99 9.66 -20.44
N LYS A 262 8.40 10.41 -21.36
CA LYS A 262 7.53 9.88 -22.41
C LYS A 262 8.31 8.95 -23.34
N GLU A 263 7.68 7.85 -23.77
CA GLU A 263 8.20 6.83 -24.71
C GLU A 263 9.35 5.94 -24.21
N THR A 264 10.13 6.36 -23.22
CA THR A 264 11.29 5.60 -22.73
C THR A 264 11.08 4.98 -21.34
N ASN A 265 10.00 5.35 -20.65
CA ASN A 265 9.71 4.99 -19.25
C ASN A 265 10.84 5.35 -18.27
N GLU A 266 11.80 6.18 -18.66
CA GLU A 266 12.88 6.60 -17.76
C GLU A 266 12.31 7.42 -16.61
N ILE A 267 12.79 7.18 -15.39
CA ILE A 267 12.42 7.97 -14.22
C ILE A 267 13.60 8.85 -13.85
N LEU A 268 13.48 10.15 -14.13
CA LEU A 268 14.49 11.16 -13.81
C LEU A 268 14.03 12.04 -12.66
N GLY A 269 14.96 12.73 -12.01
CA GLY A 269 14.57 13.62 -10.94
C GLY A 269 15.71 14.38 -10.30
N GLY A 270 15.38 15.02 -9.18
CA GLY A 270 16.38 15.66 -8.33
C GLY A 270 15.82 16.13 -7.00
N TYR A 271 16.72 16.31 -6.04
CA TYR A 271 16.44 16.82 -4.71
C TYR A 271 16.98 18.23 -4.54
N ASN A 272 16.10 19.12 -4.10
CA ASN A 272 16.42 20.51 -3.80
C ASN A 272 16.04 20.82 -2.33
N PRO A 273 17.02 20.90 -1.41
CA PRO A 273 16.75 21.20 0.00
C PRO A 273 16.30 22.65 0.24
N ILE A 274 16.73 23.59 -0.61
CA ILE A 274 16.53 25.04 -0.37
C ILE A 274 15.33 25.65 -1.10
N GLY A 275 14.65 24.86 -1.93
CA GLY A 275 13.49 25.30 -2.70
C GLY A 275 13.77 26.30 -3.82
N TRP A 276 12.72 26.64 -4.56
CA TRP A 276 12.73 27.65 -5.62
C TRP A 276 11.98 28.90 -5.18
N ASP A 277 12.49 30.07 -5.55
CA ASP A 277 11.83 31.34 -5.27
C ASP A 277 11.37 31.96 -6.59
N LYS A 278 10.08 32.25 -6.71
CA LYS A 278 9.50 32.82 -7.92
C LYS A 278 10.18 34.16 -8.23
N PRO A 279 10.91 34.25 -9.35
CA PRO A 279 11.70 35.45 -9.63
C PRO A 279 10.77 36.60 -10.02
N LYS A 280 11.04 37.81 -9.49
CA LYS A 280 10.40 39.06 -9.95
C LYS A 280 10.87 39.47 -11.36
N LYS A 281 12.05 39.01 -11.77
CA LYS A 281 12.67 39.21 -13.10
C LYS A 281 12.70 37.88 -13.88
N SER A 282 13.46 37.79 -14.96
CA SER A 282 13.52 36.61 -15.82
C SER A 282 14.14 35.37 -15.14
N ARG A 283 15.25 35.53 -14.40
CA ARG A 283 15.97 34.40 -13.79
C ARG A 283 16.81 34.83 -12.58
N ILE A 284 16.86 33.98 -11.56
CA ILE A 284 17.80 34.07 -10.42
C ILE A 284 18.44 32.68 -10.18
N TYR A 285 19.59 32.66 -9.51
CA TYR A 285 20.28 31.43 -9.11
C TYR A 285 20.42 31.40 -7.60
N LYS A 286 20.35 30.21 -7.00
CA LYS A 286 20.54 29.99 -5.57
C LYS A 286 21.69 29.01 -5.33
N ASN A 287 22.43 29.26 -4.26
CA ASN A 287 23.57 28.44 -3.86
C ASN A 287 23.08 27.21 -3.10
N CYS A 288 23.55 26.02 -3.47
CA CYS A 288 23.22 24.77 -2.79
C CYS A 288 24.33 23.73 -2.99
N ASP A 289 24.82 23.16 -1.90
CA ASP A 289 25.86 22.12 -1.84
C ASP A 289 25.27 20.71 -1.61
N LYS A 290 23.99 20.63 -1.25
CA LYS A 290 23.29 19.38 -0.92
C LYS A 290 22.30 18.92 -2.00
N SER A 291 22.20 19.63 -3.12
CA SER A 291 21.31 19.23 -4.21
C SER A 291 21.93 18.12 -5.06
N PHE A 292 21.08 17.28 -5.60
CA PHE A 292 21.48 16.21 -6.52
C PHE A 292 20.40 15.96 -7.55
N ILE A 293 20.78 15.41 -8.70
CA ILE A 293 19.87 14.88 -9.72
C ILE A 293 20.10 13.37 -9.84
N PHE A 294 19.13 12.67 -10.41
CA PHE A 294 19.21 11.22 -10.52
C PHE A 294 18.44 10.66 -11.70
N SER A 295 18.78 9.42 -12.04
CA SER A 295 17.93 8.48 -12.78
C SER A 295 17.69 7.26 -11.89
N LEU A 296 16.44 6.83 -11.75
CA LEU A 296 16.10 5.63 -10.99
C LEU A 296 16.11 4.40 -11.88
N LYS A 297 16.51 3.26 -11.29
CA LYS A 297 16.29 1.95 -11.89
C LYS A 297 14.79 1.66 -12.04
N ASN A 298 14.44 0.84 -13.01
CA ASN A 298 13.09 0.32 -13.23
C ASN A 298 13.19 -1.00 -14.02
N ASP A 299 12.08 -1.51 -14.55
CA ASP A 299 12.07 -2.77 -15.31
C ASP A 299 12.98 -2.74 -16.56
N THR A 300 13.30 -1.55 -17.07
CA THR A 300 14.16 -1.34 -18.26
C THR A 300 15.59 -0.93 -17.88
N ILE A 301 15.76 -0.12 -16.83
CA ILE A 301 17.05 0.39 -16.36
C ILE A 301 17.48 -0.39 -15.12
N GLN A 302 18.58 -1.13 -15.23
CA GLN A 302 19.03 -2.01 -14.15
C GLN A 302 19.60 -1.28 -12.93
N ASN A 303 20.24 -0.12 -13.13
CA ASN A 303 20.95 0.61 -12.08
C ASN A 303 20.52 2.07 -12.01
N SER A 304 20.30 2.55 -10.79
CA SER A 304 20.09 3.97 -10.53
C SER A 304 21.41 4.74 -10.67
N ILE A 305 21.31 5.99 -11.09
CA ILE A 305 22.43 6.93 -11.19
C ILE A 305 22.15 8.09 -10.24
N LEU A 306 23.06 8.33 -9.30
CA LEU A 306 23.06 9.51 -8.44
C LEU A 306 24.14 10.49 -8.91
N SER A 307 23.75 11.75 -9.11
CA SER A 307 24.64 12.82 -9.53
C SER A 307 24.53 14.00 -8.56
N ARG A 308 25.52 14.12 -7.67
CA ARG A 308 25.60 15.22 -6.69
C ARG A 308 26.20 16.46 -7.33
N ILE A 309 25.80 17.62 -6.82
CA ILE A 309 26.40 18.89 -7.23
C ILE A 309 27.91 18.89 -6.94
N THR A 310 28.72 19.30 -7.91
CA THR A 310 30.17 19.48 -7.72
C THR A 310 30.47 20.80 -7.01
N ASP A 311 31.65 20.92 -6.38
CA ASP A 311 32.09 22.16 -5.69
C ASP A 311 32.00 23.40 -6.58
N ARG A 312 32.30 23.24 -7.89
CA ARG A 312 32.22 24.33 -8.87
C ARG A 312 30.79 24.81 -9.08
N GLY A 313 29.81 23.91 -8.94
CA GLY A 313 28.42 24.19 -9.21
C GLY A 313 27.61 24.77 -8.05
N GLN A 314 28.12 24.64 -6.82
CA GLN A 314 27.37 24.97 -5.59
C GLN A 314 26.85 26.42 -5.58
N ASN A 315 27.61 27.38 -6.13
CA ASN A 315 27.25 28.80 -6.14
C ASN A 315 26.07 29.17 -7.07
N LYS A 316 25.61 28.24 -7.94
CA LYS A 316 24.48 28.49 -8.85
C LYS A 316 23.64 27.22 -9.08
N ALA A 317 23.64 26.29 -8.14
CA ALA A 317 23.11 24.94 -8.30
C ALA A 317 21.62 24.91 -8.69
N ILE A 318 20.82 25.84 -8.17
CA ILE A 318 19.38 25.91 -8.41
C ILE A 318 19.04 27.12 -9.26
N ALA A 319 18.33 26.91 -10.38
CA ALA A 319 17.87 27.98 -11.24
C ALA A 319 16.38 28.25 -11.00
N CYS A 320 16.02 29.50 -10.71
CA CYS A 320 14.63 29.92 -10.62
C CYS A 320 14.31 30.80 -11.83
N CYS A 321 13.50 30.28 -12.75
CA CYS A 321 13.16 30.96 -14.01
C CYS A 321 11.64 30.99 -14.17
N SER A 322 11.05 32.16 -14.38
CA SER A 322 9.58 32.33 -14.35
C SER A 322 8.83 31.53 -15.42
N LYS A 323 9.51 31.12 -16.49
CA LYS A 323 8.96 30.30 -17.60
C LYS A 323 9.31 28.81 -17.49
N PHE A 324 9.88 28.38 -16.37
CA PHE A 324 10.29 27.01 -16.13
C PHE A 324 9.61 26.51 -14.85
N GLY A 325 9.47 25.18 -14.77
CA GLY A 325 9.18 24.48 -13.53
C GLY A 325 10.46 24.26 -12.71
N PRO A 326 10.65 23.08 -12.10
CA PRO A 326 11.89 22.74 -11.43
C PRO A 326 13.10 22.82 -12.38
N SER A 327 14.21 23.34 -11.88
CA SER A 327 15.45 23.46 -12.65
C SER A 327 16.69 23.34 -11.76
N PHE A 328 17.48 22.29 -12.04
CA PHE A 328 18.80 22.02 -11.50
C PHE A 328 19.82 22.49 -12.53
N ARG A 329 20.50 23.60 -12.23
CA ARG A 329 21.33 24.29 -13.22
C ARG A 329 22.41 23.34 -13.73
N ASN A 330 22.59 23.32 -15.03
CA ASN A 330 23.58 22.52 -15.75
C ASN A 330 23.43 21.01 -15.47
N GLY A 331 22.19 20.56 -15.25
CA GLY A 331 21.87 19.16 -15.01
C GLY A 331 20.52 18.77 -15.60
N LEU A 332 19.43 19.33 -15.08
CA LEU A 332 18.07 18.94 -15.42
C LEU A 332 17.12 20.15 -15.43
N TYR A 333 16.36 20.32 -16.51
CA TYR A 333 15.46 21.45 -16.71
C TYR A 333 14.08 21.00 -17.19
N ILE A 334 13.03 21.51 -16.55
CA ILE A 334 11.63 21.34 -16.94
C ILE A 334 11.07 22.71 -17.36
N LYS A 335 10.70 22.88 -18.64
CA LYS A 335 10.10 24.14 -19.13
C LYS A 335 8.57 24.14 -18.97
N ASP A 336 7.97 25.32 -19.17
CA ASP A 336 6.53 25.44 -19.38
C ASP A 336 6.04 24.49 -20.47
N ARG A 337 4.88 23.84 -20.21
CA ARG A 337 4.25 22.83 -21.06
C ARG A 337 5.15 21.63 -21.30
N CYS A 338 5.71 21.08 -20.23
CA CYS A 338 6.70 20.00 -20.28
C CYS A 338 6.22 18.69 -20.95
N ASP A 339 4.91 18.55 -21.15
CA ASP A 339 4.23 17.49 -21.89
C ASP A 339 4.32 17.65 -23.42
N GLU A 340 4.61 18.87 -23.91
CA GLU A 340 4.92 19.11 -25.33
C GLU A 340 6.35 18.66 -25.69
N ILE A 341 6.58 18.47 -27.00
CA ILE A 341 7.84 17.96 -27.57
C ILE A 341 9.06 18.78 -27.11
N ASP A 342 10.06 18.07 -26.54
CA ASP A 342 11.39 18.59 -26.17
C ASP A 342 11.39 19.81 -25.23
N ARG A 343 10.34 19.91 -24.41
CA ARG A 343 10.23 20.95 -23.38
C ARG A 343 11.01 20.63 -22.11
N CYS A 344 11.49 19.42 -21.93
CA CYS A 344 12.43 19.06 -20.88
C CYS A 344 13.79 18.70 -21.46
N TYR A 345 14.84 18.82 -20.65
CA TYR A 345 16.16 18.36 -21.06
C TYR A 345 17.12 18.16 -19.90
N CYS A 346 18.00 17.17 -20.08
CA CYS A 346 19.25 17.08 -19.36
C CYS A 346 20.34 17.85 -20.12
N TRP A 347 21.26 18.45 -19.39
CA TRP A 347 22.35 19.22 -19.98
C TRP A 347 23.64 18.99 -19.20
N TYR A 348 24.77 18.93 -19.88
CA TYR A 348 26.08 18.98 -19.25
C TYR A 348 27.07 19.79 -20.11
N ASP A 349 28.11 20.30 -19.47
CA ASP A 349 29.26 20.95 -20.12
C ASP A 349 30.45 19.99 -20.06
N SER A 350 31.12 19.71 -21.18
CA SER A 350 32.26 18.79 -21.18
C SER A 350 33.52 19.36 -20.50
N LYS A 351 33.56 20.67 -20.19
CA LYS A 351 34.66 21.33 -19.48
C LYS A 351 34.30 21.83 -18.08
N ASP A 352 33.02 22.03 -17.79
CA ASP A 352 32.54 22.60 -16.51
C ASP A 352 31.29 21.90 -15.97
N THR A 353 31.42 20.60 -15.66
CA THR A 353 30.34 19.75 -15.15
C THR A 353 29.90 20.13 -13.73
N TYR A 354 28.61 20.44 -13.57
CA TYR A 354 28.00 20.73 -12.26
C TYR A 354 27.33 19.49 -11.68
N TYR A 355 26.69 18.73 -12.57
CA TYR A 355 26.11 17.43 -12.30
C TYR A 355 26.60 16.48 -13.38
N GLU A 356 27.04 15.29 -12.97
CA GLU A 356 27.28 14.18 -13.89
C GLU A 356 26.00 13.79 -14.65
N LYS A 357 26.20 13.19 -15.83
CA LYS A 357 25.13 12.75 -16.73
C LYS A 357 24.26 11.69 -16.07
N ILE A 358 22.94 11.85 -16.18
CA ILE A 358 21.94 10.90 -15.66
C ILE A 358 21.16 10.16 -16.76
N ARG A 359 21.57 10.30 -18.01
CA ARG A 359 20.96 9.61 -19.17
C ARG A 359 22.09 8.96 -19.99
N ASP A 360 21.72 8.01 -20.85
CA ASP A 360 22.66 7.45 -21.82
C ASP A 360 23.34 8.56 -22.63
N THR A 361 24.67 8.47 -22.79
CA THR A 361 25.47 9.51 -23.44
C THR A 361 25.12 9.66 -24.91
N SER A 362 24.65 8.60 -25.58
CA SER A 362 24.20 8.63 -26.97
C SER A 362 22.99 9.54 -27.21
N LEU A 363 22.22 9.85 -26.15
CA LEU A 363 21.04 10.73 -26.22
C LEU A 363 21.40 12.22 -26.12
N TYR A 364 22.67 12.55 -25.90
CA TYR A 364 23.13 13.93 -25.79
C TYR A 364 23.67 14.43 -27.12
N LEU A 365 23.02 15.44 -27.67
CA LEU A 365 23.43 16.13 -28.88
C LEU A 365 24.15 17.44 -28.52
N HIS A 366 25.10 17.85 -29.36
CA HIS A 366 25.80 19.13 -29.18
C HIS A 366 24.80 20.29 -29.25
N ASP A 367 24.79 21.12 -28.21
CA ASP A 367 23.99 22.35 -28.19
C ASP A 367 24.81 23.46 -28.84
N THR A 368 24.49 23.81 -30.07
CA THR A 368 25.22 24.82 -30.86
C THR A 368 25.26 26.20 -30.22
N SER A 369 24.42 26.45 -29.21
CA SER A 369 24.45 27.67 -28.40
C SER A 369 25.67 27.76 -27.47
N PHE A 370 26.37 26.64 -27.23
CA PHE A 370 27.48 26.53 -26.29
C PHE A 370 28.61 25.67 -26.86
N ILE A 371 29.85 26.18 -26.83
CA ILE A 371 31.01 25.49 -27.44
C ILE A 371 31.19 24.06 -26.88
N TYR A 372 30.98 23.86 -25.58
CA TYR A 372 31.18 22.58 -24.88
C TYR A 372 29.89 21.99 -24.30
N GLY A 373 28.72 22.54 -24.68
CA GLY A 373 27.44 22.17 -24.12
C GLY A 373 26.79 21.02 -24.90
N TYR A 374 26.19 20.10 -24.16
CA TYR A 374 25.44 18.98 -24.72
C TYR A 374 24.08 18.87 -24.04
N LYS A 375 23.05 18.57 -24.84
CA LYS A 375 21.66 18.53 -24.41
C LYS A 375 21.00 17.22 -24.85
N SER A 376 20.28 16.60 -23.93
CA SER A 376 19.36 15.49 -24.22
C SER A 376 17.92 15.98 -23.99
N GLY A 377 17.17 16.23 -25.05
CA GLY A 377 15.77 16.69 -25.01
C GLY A 377 14.80 15.54 -24.75
N PHE A 378 13.70 15.83 -24.06
CA PHE A 378 12.60 14.89 -23.86
C PHE A 378 11.28 15.60 -23.49
N SER A 379 10.20 14.82 -23.50
CA SER A 379 8.85 15.24 -23.04
C SER A 379 8.43 14.35 -21.87
N VAL A 380 7.44 14.78 -21.07
CA VAL A 380 7.00 14.04 -19.88
C VAL A 380 5.64 13.37 -20.09
N ASN A 381 5.48 12.16 -19.53
CA ASN A 381 4.16 11.54 -19.32
C ASN A 381 3.50 12.18 -18.10
N ASP A 382 4.24 12.24 -16.99
CA ASP A 382 3.87 12.98 -15.79
C ASP A 382 5.13 13.45 -15.05
N TYR A 383 4.96 14.39 -14.11
CA TYR A 383 5.99 14.69 -13.13
C TYR A 383 5.36 15.09 -11.80
N GLU A 384 6.02 14.71 -10.71
CA GLU A 384 5.56 14.94 -9.35
C GLU A 384 6.62 15.70 -8.55
N VAL A 385 6.15 16.56 -7.65
CA VAL A 385 7.00 17.25 -6.67
C VAL A 385 6.49 16.89 -5.28
N PHE A 386 7.36 16.30 -4.48
CA PHE A 386 7.11 15.93 -3.09
C PHE A 386 7.85 16.87 -2.17
N GLN A 387 7.23 17.28 -1.08
CA GLN A 387 7.94 17.79 0.09
C GLN A 387 8.23 16.62 1.02
N ILE A 388 9.47 16.51 1.49
CA ILE A 388 9.87 15.45 2.40
C ILE A 388 10.10 15.99 3.81
N TYR A 389 9.65 15.23 4.80
CA TYR A 389 9.84 15.53 6.22
C TYR A 389 10.31 14.29 6.96
N LYS A 390 11.15 14.45 7.98
CA LYS A 390 11.48 13.34 8.87
C LYS A 390 10.24 12.97 9.68
N LYS A 391 9.91 11.68 9.73
CA LYS A 391 8.85 11.15 10.59
C LYS A 391 9.26 11.40 12.04
N ASN A 392 8.35 11.94 12.84
CA ASN A 392 8.52 11.94 14.29
C ASN A 392 8.30 10.49 14.74
N LEU A 393 9.38 9.84 15.19
CA LEU A 393 9.35 8.50 15.77
C LEU A 393 8.83 8.53 17.20
#